data_AF-A0A396IXB9-F1
#
_entry.id   AF-A0A396IXB9-F1
#
_cell.length_a   1.000
_cell.length_b   1.000
_cell.length_c   1.000
_cell.angle_alpha   90.00
_cell.angle_beta   90.00
_cell.angle_gamma   90.00
#
_symmetry.space_group_name_H-M   'P 1'
#
loop_
_entity.id
_entity.type
_entity.pdbx_description
1 polymer ?
#
loop_
_entity_poly.entity_id
_entity_poly.type
_entity_poly.pdbx_seq_one_letter_code
_entity_poly.pdbx_strand_id
1 'polypeptide(L)' 'MGITDGKVSLYHCNYCKKNISGKIHIKCAVCQDFDLCIECFFVGAELTPHKSNHPYRVMV' A
#
# COMPACT_ATOMS: atom_id res chain seq x y z
N MET A 1 -31.45 -8.56 5.82
CA MET A 1 -30.77 -7.91 4.68
C MET A 1 -29.28 -8.15 4.85
N GLY A 2 -28.78 -9.27 4.33
CA GLY A 2 -27.38 -9.64 4.44
C GLY A 2 -26.55 -8.74 3.55
N ILE A 3 -25.84 -7.79 4.16
CA ILE A 3 -24.79 -7.06 3.48
C ILE A 3 -23.74 -8.11 3.15
N THR A 4 -23.57 -8.37 1.88
CA THR A 4 -22.55 -9.25 1.34
C THR A 4 -21.20 -8.87 1.97
N ASP A 5 -20.69 -9.77 2.81
CA ASP A 5 -19.28 -9.87 3.20
C ASP A 5 -18.47 -10.17 1.93
N GLY A 6 -18.40 -9.20 1.03
CA GLY A 6 -17.27 -9.10 0.15
C GLY A 6 -16.12 -8.67 1.05
N LYS A 7 -15.23 -9.59 1.42
CA LYS A 7 -13.94 -9.27 2.03
C LYS A 7 -13.20 -8.28 1.14
N VAL A 8 -13.52 -7.00 1.26
CA VAL A 8 -12.69 -5.92 0.76
C VAL A 8 -11.48 -5.96 1.67
N SER A 9 -10.40 -6.59 1.20
CA SER A 9 -9.11 -6.51 1.88
C SER A 9 -8.80 -5.03 2.09
N LEU A 10 -8.89 -4.58 3.34
CA LEU A 10 -8.71 -3.18 3.68
C LEU A 10 -7.21 -2.88 3.62
N TYR A 11 -6.74 -2.48 2.45
CA TYR A 11 -5.36 -2.02 2.28
C TYR A 11 -5.20 -0.63 2.88
N HIS A 12 -4.13 -0.44 3.65
CA HIS A 12 -3.78 0.82 4.26
C HIS A 12 -2.33 1.16 3.95
N CYS A 13 -2.06 2.44 3.69
CA CYS A 13 -0.70 2.88 3.46
C CYS A 13 0.12 2.69 4.75
N ASN A 14 1.26 2.02 4.68
CA ASN A 14 2.05 1.73 5.86
C ASN A 14 2.66 3.00 6.49
N TYR A 15 2.87 4.05 5.68
CA TYR A 15 3.41 5.35 6.09
C TYR A 15 2.34 6.27 6.71
N CYS A 16 1.34 6.70 5.94
CA CYS A 16 0.32 7.64 6.42
C CYS A 16 -0.93 6.99 7.03
N LYS A 17 -1.00 5.65 7.05
CA LYS A 17 -2.16 4.85 7.49
C LYS A 17 -3.48 5.18 6.77
N LYS A 18 -3.41 5.89 5.64
CA LYS A 18 -4.56 6.22 4.79
C LYS A 18 -5.14 4.96 4.15
N ASN A 19 -6.46 4.87 4.07
CA ASN A 19 -7.13 3.78 3.37
C ASN A 19 -6.89 3.88 1.87
N ILE A 20 -6.32 2.81 1.30
CA ILE A 20 -5.97 2.64 -0.11
C ILE A 20 -6.68 1.41 -0.70
N SER A 21 -7.74 0.96 -0.04
CA SER A 21 -8.52 -0.18 -0.50
C SER A 21 -9.33 0.19 -1.75
N GLY A 22 -9.22 -0.61 -2.81
CA GLY A 22 -9.85 -0.34 -4.11
C GLY A 22 -9.28 0.87 -4.85
N LYS A 23 -8.07 1.32 -4.48
CA LYS A 23 -7.33 2.39 -5.16
C LYS A 23 -5.96 1.87 -5.57
N ILE A 24 -5.39 2.50 -6.58
CA ILE A 24 -4.02 2.23 -7.02
C ILE A 24 -3.06 2.48 -5.85
N HIS A 25 -2.26 1.48 -5.53
CA HIS A 25 -1.23 1.58 -4.51
C HIS A 25 0.05 0.90 -4.98
N ILE A 26 1.15 1.23 -4.30
CA ILE A 26 2.47 0.71 -4.62
C ILE A 26 2.85 -0.32 -3.56
N LYS A 27 3.03 -1.56 -3.97
CA LYS A 27 3.53 -2.63 -3.11
C LYS A 27 5.02 -2.81 -3.32
N CYS A 28 5.79 -2.75 -2.24
CA CYS A 28 7.21 -3.06 -2.28
C CYS A 28 7.40 -4.54 -2.69
N ALA A 29 8.28 -4.83 -3.65
CA ALA A 29 8.59 -6.21 -4.07
C ALA A 29 9.59 -6.91 -3.13
N VAL A 30 10.26 -6.16 -2.27
CA VAL A 30 11.25 -6.67 -1.30
C VAL A 30 10.65 -6.79 0.11
N CYS A 31 9.85 -5.80 0.51
CA CYS A 31 9.31 -5.74 1.87
C CYS A 31 7.98 -6.49 1.94
N GLN A 32 7.85 -7.36 2.92
CA GLN A 32 6.62 -8.10 3.16
C GLN A 32 5.52 -7.13 3.61
N ASP A 33 4.38 -7.17 2.92
CA ASP A 33 3.16 -6.40 3.28
C ASP A 33 3.37 -4.88 3.42
N PHE A 34 4.25 -4.33 2.57
CA PHE A 34 4.53 -2.90 2.57
C PHE A 34 3.87 -2.20 1.38
N ASP A 35 2.70 -1.63 1.65
CA ASP A 35 1.91 -0.87 0.69
C ASP A 35 2.00 0.64 0.97
N LEU A 36 2.26 1.42 -0.07
CA LEU A 36 2.30 2.88 -0.03
C LEU A 36 1.20 3.44 -0.92
N CYS A 37 0.54 4.51 -0.46
CA CYS A 37 -0.26 5.31 -1.38
C CYS A 37 0.66 6.01 -2.38
N ILE A 38 0.11 6.40 -3.53
CA ILE A 38 0.85 7.11 -4.58
C ILE A 38 1.56 8.35 -4.01
N GLU A 39 0.91 9.09 -3.13
CA GLU A 39 1.47 10.30 -2.50
C GLU A 39 2.72 9.99 -1.67
N CYS A 40 2.66 8.98 -0.79
CA CYS A 40 3.79 8.57 0.04
C CYS A 40 4.93 7.98 -0.80
N PHE A 41 4.59 7.26 -1.87
CA PHE A 41 5.59 6.78 -2.81
C PHE A 41 6.28 7.94 -3.54
N PHE A 42 5.52 8.97 -3.95
CA PHE A 42 6.04 10.12 -4.68
C PHE A 42 7.00 10.98 -3.85
N VAL A 43 6.75 11.14 -2.55
CA VAL A 43 7.67 11.84 -1.64
C VAL A 43 8.89 10.99 -1.25
N GLY A 44 8.98 9.73 -1.72
CA GLY A 44 10.10 8.84 -1.40
C GLY A 44 10.09 8.36 0.04
N ALA A 45 8.91 8.11 0.62
CA ALA A 45 8.76 7.66 1.99
C ALA A 45 9.58 6.38 2.26
N GLU A 46 10.61 6.51 3.08
CA GLU A 46 11.49 5.42 3.51
C GLU A 46 11.22 5.08 4.98
N LEU A 47 11.16 3.78 5.28
CA LEU A 47 10.70 3.29 6.59
C LEU A 47 11.39 1.96 6.86
N THR A 48 12.46 1.93 7.65
CA THR A 48 13.28 0.72 7.89
C THR A 48 12.38 -0.48 8.26
N PRO A 49 12.40 -1.58 7.48
CA PRO A 49 13.40 -2.01 6.48
C PRO A 49 13.14 -1.60 5.00
N HIS A 50 12.09 -0.86 4.70
CA HIS A 50 11.78 -0.33 3.37
C HIS A 50 12.69 0.85 2.98
N LYS A 51 13.23 0.80 1.75
CA LYS A 51 13.96 1.89 1.11
C LYS A 51 13.27 2.30 -0.19
N SER A 52 13.38 3.57 -0.53
CA SER A 52 12.89 4.17 -1.79
C SER A 52 13.51 3.56 -3.05
N ASN A 53 14.66 2.92 -2.94
CA ASN A 53 15.31 2.20 -4.05
C ASN A 53 14.89 0.72 -4.18
N HIS A 54 13.92 0.24 -3.38
CA HIS A 54 13.43 -1.12 -3.56
C HIS A 54 12.58 -1.24 -4.83
N PRO A 55 12.70 -2.35 -5.59
CA PRO A 55 11.77 -2.64 -6.65
C PRO A 55 10.35 -2.68 -6.08
N TYR A 56 9.41 -2.14 -6.84
CA TYR A 56 8.02 -2.03 -6.45
C TYR A 56 7.11 -2.57 -7.54
N ARG A 57 5.86 -2.83 -7.18
CA ARG A 57 4.80 -3.29 -8.06
C ARG A 57 3.61 -2.37 -7.88
N VAL A 58 3.06 -1.91 -8.99
CA VAL A 58 1.81 -1.16 -8.98
C VAL A 58 0.66 -2.17 -8.88
N MET A 59 -0.16 -2.02 -7.86
CA MET A 59 -1.40 -2.79 -7.69
C MET A 59 -2.58 -1.88 -8.00
N VAL A 60 -3.55 -2.42 -8.72
CA VAL A 60 -4.78 -1.73 -9.18
C VAL A 60 -6.01 -2.40 -8.60
#